data_AF-A0A0H2R8K9-F1
#
_entry.id   AF-A0A0H2R8K9-F1
#
_cell.length_a   1.000
_cell.length_b   1.000
_cell.length_c   1.000
_cell.angle_alpha   90.00
_cell.angle_beta   90.00
_cell.angle_gamma   90.00
#
_symmetry.space_group_name_H-M   'P 1'
#
loop_
_entity.id
_entity.type
_entity.pdbx_description
1 polymer ?
#
loop_
_entity_poly.entity_id
_entity_poly.type
_entity_poly.pdbx_seq_one_letter_code
_entity_poly.pdbx_strand_id
1 'polypeptide(L)'
;FASDRIQTILTKVSIGDDLTVDQRDRVTSLIKEFADVFALNLAEVQYVDWHKHHLEVDPKVQLPRHRVHQQPVTGAQREWFFGILDEMEAASIIQKV
;
A
#
# COMPACT_ATOMS: atom_id res chain seq x y z
N PHE A 1 7.43 -9.32 -17.48
CA PHE A 1 7.74 -9.69 -16.07
C PHE A 1 8.07 -11.16 -15.97
N ALA A 2 8.82 -11.57 -14.94
CA ALA A 2 9.03 -13.00 -14.67
C ALA A 2 7.68 -13.71 -14.53
N SER A 3 7.52 -14.88 -15.16
CA SER A 3 6.27 -15.65 -15.15
C SER A 3 5.73 -15.86 -13.74
N ASP A 4 6.64 -16.09 -12.78
CA ASP A 4 6.31 -16.34 -11.36
C ASP A 4 5.66 -15.13 -10.68
N ARG A 5 6.07 -13.90 -11.05
CA ARG A 5 5.48 -12.68 -10.53
C ARG A 5 4.02 -12.56 -10.95
N ILE A 6 3.77 -12.73 -12.25
CA ILE A 6 2.42 -12.65 -12.82
C ILE A 6 1.51 -13.68 -12.17
N GLN A 7 2.01 -14.90 -11.97
CA GLN A 7 1.27 -15.96 -11.29
C GLN A 7 0.94 -15.57 -9.85
N THR A 8 1.90 -14.98 -9.12
CA THR A 8 1.69 -14.50 -7.76
C THR A 8 0.61 -13.42 -7.69
N ILE A 9 0.61 -12.47 -8.64
CA ILE A 9 -0.43 -11.44 -8.76
C ILE A 9 -1.80 -12.10 -8.99
N LEU A 10 -1.90 -13.00 -9.95
CA LEU A 10 -3.16 -13.70 -10.26
C LEU A 10 -3.71 -14.49 -9.07
N THR A 11 -2.85 -15.08 -8.23
CA THR A 11 -3.28 -15.78 -7.01
C THR A 11 -3.77 -14.82 -5.92
N LYS A 12 -3.26 -13.59 -5.88
CA LYS A 12 -3.67 -12.57 -4.90
C LYS A 12 -4.89 -11.77 -5.32
N VAL A 13 -5.15 -11.65 -6.62
CA VAL A 13 -6.33 -10.96 -7.15
C VAL A 13 -7.55 -11.87 -7.04
N SER A 14 -8.59 -11.40 -6.35
CA SER A 14 -9.89 -12.08 -6.32
C SER A 14 -10.74 -11.64 -7.52
N ILE A 15 -11.13 -12.59 -8.37
CA ILE A 15 -12.05 -12.37 -9.50
C ILE A 15 -13.39 -13.02 -9.15
N GLY A 16 -14.45 -12.22 -9.08
CA GLY A 16 -15.83 -12.65 -8.78
C GLY A 16 -16.31 -13.79 -9.67
N ASP A 17 -17.29 -14.56 -9.20
CA ASP A 17 -17.91 -15.70 -9.88
C ASP A 17 -19.04 -15.31 -10.85
N ASP A 18 -19.37 -14.02 -10.92
CA ASP A 18 -20.40 -13.40 -11.76
C ASP A 18 -19.98 -13.18 -13.23
N LEU A 19 -18.76 -13.57 -13.59
CA LEU A 19 -18.21 -13.43 -14.94
C LEU A 19 -18.40 -14.69 -15.78
N THR A 20 -18.78 -14.50 -17.05
CA THR A 20 -18.66 -15.56 -18.05
C THR A 20 -17.20 -15.94 -18.27
N VAL A 21 -16.96 -17.10 -18.90
CA VAL A 21 -15.60 -17.56 -19.24
C VAL A 21 -14.85 -16.51 -20.05
N ASP A 22 -15.46 -15.97 -21.11
CA ASP A 22 -14.85 -14.95 -21.96
C ASP A 22 -14.51 -13.66 -21.20
N GLN A 23 -15.37 -13.25 -20.27
CA GLN A 23 -15.12 -12.07 -19.43
C GLN A 23 -13.97 -12.32 -18.46
N ARG A 24 -13.95 -13.49 -17.81
CA ARG A 24 -12.87 -13.89 -16.91
C ARG A 24 -11.53 -13.94 -17.64
N ASP A 25 -11.50 -14.43 -18.88
CA ASP A 25 -10.30 -14.49 -19.70
C ASP A 25 -9.80 -13.10 -20.08
N ARG A 26 -10.72 -12.17 -20.40
CA ARG A 26 -10.37 -10.76 -20.66
C ARG A 26 -9.79 -10.08 -19.42
N VAL A 27 -10.40 -10.26 -18.25
CA VAL A 27 -9.89 -9.71 -16.98
C VAL A 27 -8.50 -10.29 -16.66
N THR A 28 -8.35 -11.61 -16.80
CA THR A 28 -7.07 -12.29 -16.56
C THR A 28 -5.99 -11.77 -17.51
N SER A 29 -6.32 -11.56 -18.79
CA SER A 29 -5.40 -11.00 -19.78
C SER A 29 -4.99 -9.57 -19.43
N LEU A 30 -5.93 -8.74 -18.97
CA LEU A 30 -5.66 -7.37 -18.55
C LEU A 30 -4.73 -7.31 -17.33
N ILE A 31 -4.92 -8.19 -16.34
CA ILE A 31 -4.04 -8.29 -15.17
C ILE A 31 -2.62 -8.68 -15.59
N LYS A 32 -2.49 -9.59 -16.56
CA LYS A 32 -1.18 -10.01 -17.11
C LYS A 32 -0.49 -8.87 -17.87
N GLU A 33 -1.26 -8.12 -18.66
CA GLU A 33 -0.79 -6.99 -19.44
C GLU A 33 -0.24 -5.88 -18.54
N PHE A 34 -0.98 -5.53 -17.48
CA PHE A 34 -0.65 -4.46 -16.53
C PHE A 34 -0.08 -4.99 -15.21
N ALA A 35 0.73 -6.06 -15.27
CA ALA A 35 1.32 -6.68 -14.09
C ALA A 35 2.35 -5.79 -13.36
N ASP A 36 2.79 -4.72 -14.00
CA ASP A 36 3.66 -3.67 -13.45
C ASP A 36 2.94 -2.70 -12.51
N VAL A 37 1.62 -2.52 -12.71
CA VAL A 37 0.81 -1.59 -11.90
C VAL A 37 0.61 -2.12 -10.47
N PHE A 38 0.67 -3.44 -10.29
CA PHE A 38 0.53 -4.06 -8.97
C PHE A 38 1.83 -4.00 -8.19
N ALA A 39 1.74 -3.67 -6.91
CA ALA A 39 2.81 -3.84 -5.94
C ALA A 39 2.56 -5.11 -5.11
N LEU A 40 3.52 -6.03 -5.07
CA LEU A 40 3.45 -7.25 -4.26
C LEU A 40 3.93 -7.03 -2.82
N ASN A 41 4.68 -5.96 -2.59
CA ASN A 41 5.16 -5.52 -1.27
C ASN A 41 5.31 -3.99 -1.24
N LEU A 42 5.51 -3.43 -0.06
CA LEU A 42 5.62 -1.97 0.14
C LEU A 42 6.86 -1.35 -0.53
N ALA A 43 7.96 -2.08 -0.66
CA ALA A 43 9.19 -1.58 -1.27
C ALA A 43 9.06 -1.39 -2.80
N GLU A 44 8.08 -2.02 -3.43
CA GLU A 44 7.76 -1.78 -4.85
C GLU A 44 7.02 -0.45 -5.08
N VAL A 45 6.51 0.17 -4.01
CA VAL A 45 5.85 1.48 -4.09
C VAL A 45 6.91 2.57 -4.17
N GLN A 46 7.10 3.12 -5.38
CA GLN A 46 8.01 4.24 -5.59
C GLN A 46 7.31 5.57 -5.29
N TYR A 47 7.93 6.40 -4.46
CA TYR A 47 7.46 7.76 -4.25
C TYR A 47 7.98 8.68 -5.38
N VAL A 48 7.23 9.75 -5.62
CA VAL A 48 7.65 10.80 -6.56
C VAL A 48 8.70 11.67 -5.88
N ASP A 49 9.96 11.56 -6.31
CA ASP A 49 11.10 12.24 -5.69
C ASP A 49 11.27 13.71 -6.12
N TRP A 50 10.72 14.07 -7.27
CA TRP A 50 10.80 15.41 -7.84
C TRP A 50 9.70 16.37 -7.36
N HIS A 51 8.66 15.85 -6.70
CA HIS A 51 7.56 16.66 -6.19
C HIS A 51 7.43 16.51 -4.68
N LYS A 52 7.35 17.64 -3.99
CA LYS A 52 7.03 17.68 -2.57
C LYS A 52 5.62 18.23 -2.41
N HIS A 53 4.74 17.41 -1.84
CA HIS A 53 3.41 17.88 -1.48
C HIS A 53 3.53 18.97 -0.40
N HIS A 54 3.00 20.16 -0.69
CA HIS A 54 2.95 21.26 0.27
C HIS A 54 1.57 21.31 0.91
N LEU A 55 1.52 21.14 2.23
CA LEU A 55 0.29 21.31 2.99
C LEU A 55 0.07 22.81 3.24
N GLU A 56 -0.90 23.40 2.56
CA GLU A 56 -1.31 24.79 2.76
C GLU A 56 -2.18 24.91 4.03
N VAL A 57 -1.52 24.98 5.19
CA VAL A 57 -2.18 25.20 6.46
C VAL A 57 -2.36 26.71 6.68
N ASP A 58 -3.60 27.16 6.93
CA ASP A 58 -3.87 28.56 7.26
C ASP A 58 -3.08 28.95 8.53
N PRO A 59 -2.19 29.96 8.46
CA PRO A 59 -1.37 30.38 9.60
C PRO A 59 -2.19 30.92 10.78
N LYS A 60 -3.48 31.23 10.59
CA LYS A 60 -4.40 31.63 11.66
C LYS A 60 -4.96 30.44 12.45
N VAL A 61 -4.85 29.22 11.94
CA VAL A 61 -5.32 28.01 12.62
C VAL A 61 -4.40 27.70 13.80
N GLN A 62 -5.00 27.59 14.98
CA GLN A 62 -4.28 27.11 16.15
C GLN A 62 -4.11 25.60 16.08
N LEU A 63 -2.89 25.14 15.82
CA LEU A 63 -2.56 23.72 15.87
C LEU A 63 -2.64 23.18 17.32
N PRO A 64 -2.95 21.89 17.51
CA PRO A 64 -2.93 21.26 18.83
C PRO A 64 -1.57 21.48 19.52
N ARG A 65 -1.59 22.14 20.69
CA ARG A 65 -0.36 22.42 21.47
C ARG A 65 0.04 21.27 22.40
N HIS A 66 -0.91 20.38 22.69
CA HIS A 66 -0.69 19.25 23.58
C HIS A 66 -0.44 17.98 22.76
N ARG A 67 0.54 17.18 23.18
CA ARG A 67 0.73 15.85 22.61
C ARG A 67 -0.52 15.02 22.90
N VAL A 68 -1.18 14.57 21.85
CA VAL A 68 -2.29 13.63 21.96
C VAL A 68 -1.75 12.29 22.44
N HIS A 69 -2.39 11.69 23.45
CA HIS A 69 -2.01 10.35 23.90
C HIS A 69 -2.43 9.32 22.86
N GLN A 70 -1.49 8.44 22.47
CA GLN A 70 -1.81 7.31 21.60
C GLN A 70 -2.73 6.33 22.33
N GLN A 71 -3.75 5.84 21.62
CA GLN A 71 -4.62 4.81 22.18
C GLN A 71 -3.84 3.52 22.45
N PRO A 72 -4.07 2.86 23.60
CA PRO A 72 -3.41 1.59 23.91
C PRO A 72 -3.76 0.53 22.86
N VAL A 73 -2.74 -0.15 22.36
CA VAL A 73 -2.88 -1.28 21.44
C VAL A 73 -2.80 -2.59 22.22
N THR A 74 -3.71 -3.53 21.95
CA THR A 74 -3.69 -4.86 22.57
C THR A 74 -2.47 -5.67 22.12
N GLY A 75 -2.13 -6.75 22.82
CA GLY A 75 -0.92 -7.56 22.54
C GLY A 75 -0.87 -8.08 21.10
N ALA A 76 -1.92 -8.76 20.64
CA ALA A 76 -1.99 -9.31 19.28
C ALA A 76 -1.96 -8.22 18.20
N GLN A 77 -2.61 -7.09 18.45
CA GLN A 77 -2.57 -5.96 17.53
C GLN A 77 -1.18 -5.35 17.44
N ARG A 78 -0.47 -5.24 18.56
CA ARG A 78 0.85 -4.62 18.64
C ARG A 78 1.85 -5.32 17.73
N GLU A 79 1.92 -6.64 17.78
CA GLU A 79 2.84 -7.43 16.95
C GLU A 79 2.59 -7.19 15.45
N TRP A 80 1.31 -7.22 15.05
CA TRP A 80 0.94 -6.95 13.67
C TRP A 80 1.28 -5.52 13.24
N PHE A 81 0.89 -4.50 14.03
CA PHE A 81 1.17 -3.11 13.69
C PHE A 81 2.66 -2.81 13.62
N PHE A 82 3.45 -3.34 14.56
CA PHE A 82 4.90 -3.12 14.55
C PHE A 82 5.57 -3.79 13.36
N GLY A 83 5.15 -4.99 12.96
CA GLY A 83 5.64 -5.61 11.72
C GLY A 83 5.37 -4.75 10.49
N ILE A 84 4.18 -4.15 10.38
CA ILE A 84 3.86 -3.24 9.27
C ILE A 84 4.70 -1.95 9.34
N LEU A 85 4.94 -1.38 10.52
CA LEU A 85 5.81 -0.21 10.68
C LEU A 85 7.25 -0.52 10.26
N ASP A 86 7.77 -1.69 10.62
CA ASP A 86 9.11 -2.14 10.22
C ASP A 86 9.21 -2.28 8.69
N GLU A 87 8.19 -2.85 8.04
CA GLU A 87 8.12 -2.93 6.58
C GLU A 87 8.06 -1.55 5.91
N MET A 88 7.29 -0.61 6.47
CA MET A 88 7.19 0.77 5.98
C MET A 88 8.51 1.54 6.14
N GLU A 89 9.20 1.36 7.27
CA GLU A 89 10.51 1.97 7.51
C GLU A 89 11.55 1.40 6.55
N ALA A 90 11.58 0.08 6.37
CA ALA A 90 12.47 -0.58 5.40
C ALA A 90 12.22 -0.12 3.96
N ALA A 91 10.97 0.18 3.60
CA ALA A 91 10.58 0.75 2.31
C ALA A 91 10.78 2.28 2.20
N SER A 92 11.32 2.94 3.23
CA SER A 92 11.48 4.41 3.30
C SER A 92 10.18 5.22 3.15
N ILE A 93 9.04 4.60 3.47
CA ILE A 93 7.72 5.26 3.46
C ILE A 93 7.57 6.14 4.71
N ILE A 94 8.08 5.66 5.85
CA ILE A 94 8.14 6.40 7.10
C ILE A 94 9.58 6.53 7.57
N GLN A 95 9.83 7.53 8.41
CA GLN A 95 11.11 7.74 9.06
C GLN A 95 10.89 8.26 10.47
N LYS A 96 11.83 7.96 11.36
CA LYS A 96 11.85 8.54 12.69
C LYS A 96 12.18 10.03 12.61
N VAL A 97 11.32 10.86 13.19
CA VAL A 97 11.43 12.33 13.27
C VAL A 97 11.88 12.80 14.64
#